data_AF-A0A417LLR5-F1
#
_entry.id   AF-A0A417LLR5-F1
#
_cell.length_a   1.000
_cell.length_b   1.000
_cell.length_c   1.000
_cell.angle_alpha   90.00
_cell.angle_beta   90.00
_cell.angle_gamma   90.00
#
_symmetry.space_group_name_H-M   'P 1'
#
loop_
_entity.id
_entity.type
_entity.pdbx_description
1 polymer ?
#
loop_
_entity_poly.entity_id
_entity_poly.type
_entity_poly.pdbx_seq_one_letter_code
_entity_poly.pdbx_strand_id
1 'polypeptide(L)'
;MKRISFICVLILLCSLPGQAQFWISFGWNEPHCQSCLWMEQAMRLNGRQAADYHNIVHKYGQKIEKEARKHYRYWDQSAKKIFNLRMERDRRLQRVLSPSQFRLYVRFVRERPQRIHDYQGWYNNPHYPNYRPSDVCWRYEDHYWHNQWEYSNGRWNGRFDDGKWYRGKYDRPGHHDNGQWRPDNHNRPNPNHNQHFNKPSKPGNNDRYDRDKRSDKRSDSYRNNDKRNDKRDKDKKEKDKKENDNKRQQSKRSEVYRRS
;
A
#
# COMPACT_ATOMS: atom_id res chain seq x y z
N MET A 1 48.27 -18.41 6.78
CA MET A 1 46.89 -18.74 6.36
C MET A 1 45.79 -18.26 7.33
N LYS A 2 45.98 -18.33 8.67
CA LYS A 2 44.95 -17.91 9.65
C LYS A 2 44.54 -16.42 9.58
N ARG A 3 45.49 -15.51 9.29
CA ARG A 3 45.24 -14.05 9.23
C ARG A 3 44.44 -13.61 8.00
N ILE A 4 44.66 -14.26 6.85
CA ILE A 4 43.93 -13.99 5.60
C ILE A 4 42.49 -14.53 5.71
N SER A 5 42.31 -15.68 6.35
CA SER A 5 40.98 -16.25 6.60
C SER A 5 40.09 -15.32 7.44
N PHE A 6 40.65 -14.63 8.44
CA PHE A 6 39.91 -13.66 9.24
C PHE A 6 39.47 -12.44 8.43
N ILE A 7 40.32 -11.94 7.53
CA ILE A 7 39.99 -10.81 6.66
C ILE A 7 38.89 -11.20 5.67
N CYS A 8 38.95 -12.40 5.08
CA CYS A 8 37.89 -12.90 4.21
C CYS A 8 36.55 -13.10 4.94
N VAL A 9 36.56 -13.58 6.19
CA VAL A 9 35.36 -13.72 7.02
C VAL A 9 34.79 -12.35 7.42
N LEU A 10 35.63 -11.36 7.72
CA LEU A 10 35.20 -9.97 7.99
C LEU A 10 34.60 -9.30 6.75
N ILE A 11 35.21 -9.50 5.57
CA ILE A 11 34.65 -9.00 4.31
C ILE A 11 33.31 -9.68 4.03
N LEU A 12 33.16 -10.99 4.27
CA LEU A 12 31.88 -11.71 4.14
C LEU A 12 30.81 -11.18 5.11
N LEU A 13 31.16 -10.91 6.37
CA LEU A 13 30.23 -10.38 7.37
C LEU A 13 29.83 -8.91 7.10
N CYS A 14 30.71 -8.11 6.50
CA CYS A 14 30.42 -6.73 6.09
C CYS A 14 29.81 -6.61 4.67
N SER A 15 29.84 -7.68 3.87
CA SER A 15 29.19 -7.75 2.55
C SER A 15 27.85 -8.48 2.57
N LEU A 16 27.45 -9.04 3.72
CA LEU A 16 26.04 -9.23 4.00
C LEU A 16 25.41 -7.84 4.09
N PRO A 17 24.55 -7.43 3.14
CA PRO A 17 23.72 -6.28 3.41
C PRO A 17 22.95 -6.65 4.67
N GLY A 18 23.13 -5.87 5.74
CA GLY A 18 22.28 -5.94 6.91
C GLY A 18 20.85 -5.65 6.46
N GLN A 19 20.12 -6.68 6.02
CA GLN A 19 18.73 -6.62 5.62
C GLN A 19 17.87 -6.56 6.89
N ALA A 20 18.08 -5.52 7.69
CA ALA A 20 17.05 -4.94 8.52
C ALA A 20 16.70 -3.55 7.97
N GLN A 21 16.70 -3.43 6.64
CA GLN A 21 16.11 -2.30 5.95
C GLN A 21 14.59 -2.46 6.09
N PHE A 22 14.02 -1.77 7.06
CA PHE A 22 12.58 -1.60 7.16
C PHE A 22 12.05 -1.24 5.76
N TRP A 23 11.04 -1.95 5.23
CA TRP A 23 10.63 -1.81 3.83
C TRP A 23 10.01 -0.43 3.49
N ILE A 24 9.77 0.41 4.50
CA ILE A 24 9.28 1.81 4.37
C ILE A 24 10.12 2.74 5.27
N SER A 25 11.46 2.61 5.32
CA SER A 25 12.28 3.58 6.06
C SER A 25 12.93 4.52 5.09
N PHE A 26 12.73 5.80 5.32
CA PHE A 26 13.32 6.85 4.50
C PHE A 26 14.21 7.74 5.35
N GLY A 27 15.30 8.21 4.75
CA GLY A 27 16.17 9.23 5.34
C GLY A 27 15.48 10.60 5.37
N TRP A 28 14.43 10.75 6.16
CA TRP A 28 13.63 11.99 6.20
C TRP A 28 14.41 13.24 6.61
N ASN A 29 15.56 13.05 7.27
CA ASN A 29 16.45 14.13 7.70
C ASN A 29 17.68 14.26 6.78
N GLU A 30 17.70 13.55 5.65
CA GLU A 30 18.80 13.62 4.70
C GLU A 30 18.82 15.01 4.05
N PRO A 31 19.95 15.74 4.13
CA PRO A 31 20.05 17.11 3.63
C PRO A 31 19.88 17.19 2.10
N HIS A 32 20.13 16.10 1.37
CA HIS A 32 20.06 16.02 -0.08
C HIS A 32 19.16 14.86 -0.55
N CYS A 33 17.90 14.90 -0.11
CA CYS A 33 16.87 13.96 -0.52
C CYS A 33 16.67 13.94 -2.06
N GLN A 34 17.19 12.90 -2.72
CA GLN A 34 17.18 12.78 -4.18
C GLN A 34 15.78 12.75 -4.78
N SER A 35 14.83 12.10 -4.12
CA SER A 35 13.44 12.03 -4.59
C SER A 35 12.78 13.41 -4.61
N CYS A 36 13.00 14.21 -3.56
CA CYS A 36 12.49 15.59 -3.52
C CYS A 36 13.22 16.50 -4.51
N LEU A 37 14.54 16.36 -4.68
CA LEU A 37 15.31 17.11 -5.68
C LEU A 37 14.81 16.83 -7.11
N TRP A 38 14.48 15.57 -7.42
CA TRP A 38 13.90 15.24 -8.73
C TRP A 38 12.55 15.92 -8.93
N MET A 39 11.68 15.89 -7.92
CA MET A 39 10.37 16.53 -7.96
C MET A 39 10.47 18.05 -8.09
N GLU A 40 11.42 18.67 -7.39
CA GLU A 40 11.76 20.08 -7.49
C GLU A 40 12.11 20.47 -8.93
N GLN A 41 13.03 19.72 -9.55
CA GLN A 41 13.46 19.95 -10.93
C GLN A 41 12.32 19.72 -11.93
N ALA A 42 11.59 18.62 -11.78
CA ALA A 42 10.50 18.24 -12.69
C ALA A 42 9.33 19.24 -12.68
N MET A 43 9.05 19.86 -11.52
CA MET A 43 8.01 20.89 -11.37
C MET A 43 8.54 22.32 -11.50
N ARG A 44 9.86 22.50 -11.69
CA ARG A 44 10.54 23.79 -11.82
C ARG A 44 10.23 24.73 -10.64
N LEU A 45 10.38 24.23 -9.42
CA LEU A 45 10.13 25.04 -8.22
C LEU A 45 11.26 26.06 -8.03
N ASN A 46 10.93 27.26 -7.53
CA ASN A 46 11.96 28.20 -7.07
C ASN A 46 12.48 27.81 -5.67
N GLY A 47 13.60 28.37 -5.24
CA GLY A 47 14.26 27.96 -3.99
C GLY A 47 13.38 28.02 -2.74
N ARG A 48 12.50 29.03 -2.62
CA ARG A 48 11.57 29.12 -1.48
C ARG A 48 10.47 28.06 -1.57
N GLN A 49 9.86 27.91 -2.74
CA GLN A 49 8.84 26.88 -2.98
C GLN A 49 9.41 25.48 -2.78
N ALA A 50 10.65 25.23 -3.21
CA ALA A 50 11.35 23.97 -3.01
C ALA A 50 11.56 23.68 -1.53
N ALA A 51 12.09 24.63 -0.76
CA ALA A 51 12.26 24.46 0.68
C ALA A 51 10.93 24.14 1.39
N ASP A 52 9.86 24.86 1.06
CA ASP A 52 8.52 24.61 1.61
C ASP A 52 7.98 23.22 1.17
N TYR A 53 8.17 22.84 -0.09
CA TYR A 53 7.82 21.52 -0.62
C TYR A 53 8.53 20.38 0.15
N HIS A 54 9.86 20.46 0.30
CA HIS A 54 10.66 19.46 1.00
C HIS A 54 10.20 19.33 2.46
N ASN A 55 10.03 20.47 3.15
CA ASN A 55 9.56 20.50 4.53
C ASN A 55 8.19 19.83 4.69
N ILE A 56 7.24 20.09 3.79
CA ILE A 56 5.91 19.48 3.84
C ILE A 56 6.02 17.96 3.58
N VAL A 57 6.72 17.53 2.53
CA VAL A 57 6.84 16.10 2.19
C VAL A 57 7.49 15.33 3.33
N HIS A 58 8.61 15.80 3.86
CA HIS A 58 9.34 15.10 4.93
C HIS A 58 8.55 15.07 6.24
N LYS A 59 7.94 16.20 6.64
CA LYS A 59 7.16 16.28 7.88
C LYS A 59 5.97 15.33 7.89
N TYR A 60 5.24 15.22 6.78
CA TYR A 60 4.10 14.32 6.69
C TYR A 60 4.54 12.88 6.46
N GLY A 61 5.62 12.69 5.71
CA GLY A 61 6.28 11.41 5.52
C GLY A 61 6.64 10.70 6.82
N GLN A 62 7.34 11.39 7.73
CA GLN A 62 7.67 10.88 9.07
C GLN A 62 6.43 10.44 9.86
N LYS A 63 5.33 11.20 9.76
CA LYS A 63 4.07 10.87 10.44
C LYS A 63 3.42 9.63 9.84
N ILE A 64 3.44 9.49 8.52
CA ILE A 64 2.90 8.33 7.81
C ILE A 64 3.72 7.09 8.15
N GLU A 65 5.05 7.17 8.11
CA GLU A 65 5.94 6.08 8.50
C GLU A 65 5.64 5.61 9.93
N LYS A 66 5.55 6.55 10.88
CA LYS A 66 5.23 6.23 12.27
C LYS A 66 3.90 5.50 12.43
N GLU A 67 2.88 5.87 11.64
CA GLU A 67 1.58 5.20 11.67
C GLU A 67 1.58 3.82 10.99
N ALA A 68 2.33 3.68 9.89
CA ALA A 68 2.51 2.42 9.18
C ALA A 68 3.29 1.39 10.00
N ARG A 69 4.20 1.86 10.86
CA ARG A 69 5.01 1.04 11.78
C ARG A 69 4.26 0.44 12.95
N LYS A 70 3.00 0.83 13.19
CA LYS A 70 2.20 0.25 14.27
C LYS A 70 1.94 -1.23 14.04
N HIS A 71 1.68 -1.95 15.13
CA HIS A 71 1.29 -3.36 15.06
C HIS A 71 0.03 -3.55 14.20
N TYR A 72 -0.03 -4.63 13.41
CA TYR A 72 -1.08 -4.83 12.40
C TYR A 72 -2.50 -4.83 12.95
N ARG A 73 -2.67 -5.17 14.25
CA ARG A 73 -3.96 -5.09 14.96
C ARG A 73 -4.63 -3.71 14.89
N TYR A 74 -3.87 -2.65 14.61
CA TYR A 74 -4.35 -1.27 14.52
C TYR A 74 -4.46 -0.76 13.09
N TRP A 75 -4.16 -1.57 12.07
CA TRP A 75 -4.02 -1.05 10.72
C TRP A 75 -5.30 -0.51 10.10
N ASP A 76 -6.48 -0.96 10.51
CA ASP A 76 -7.74 -0.33 10.09
C ASP A 76 -7.83 1.14 10.53
N GLN A 77 -7.36 1.41 11.75
CA GLN A 77 -7.29 2.77 12.30
C GLN A 77 -6.14 3.56 11.64
N SER A 78 -4.99 2.92 11.44
CA SER A 78 -3.85 3.51 10.72
C SER A 78 -4.22 3.85 9.28
N ALA A 79 -5.03 3.05 8.59
CA ALA A 79 -5.44 3.29 7.21
C ALA A 79 -6.19 4.62 7.06
N LYS A 80 -7.20 4.85 7.90
CA LYS A 80 -7.91 6.13 7.95
C LYS A 80 -6.95 7.28 8.29
N LYS A 81 -6.03 7.08 9.24
CA LYS A 81 -5.11 8.12 9.68
C LYS A 81 -4.06 8.48 8.62
N ILE A 82 -3.48 7.48 7.96
CA ILE A 82 -2.53 7.65 6.85
C ILE A 82 -3.21 8.35 5.70
N PHE A 83 -4.42 7.93 5.31
CA PHE A 83 -5.24 8.64 4.33
C PHE A 83 -5.39 10.13 4.68
N ASN A 84 -5.81 10.44 5.91
CA ASN A 84 -5.97 11.82 6.35
C ASN A 84 -4.66 12.61 6.32
N LEU A 85 -3.54 11.98 6.71
CA LEU A 85 -2.21 12.60 6.66
C LEU A 85 -1.80 12.91 5.22
N ARG A 86 -2.02 11.99 4.28
CA ARG A 86 -1.75 12.20 2.85
C ARG A 86 -2.63 13.32 2.27
N MET A 87 -3.93 13.32 2.57
CA MET A 87 -4.84 14.37 2.12
C MET A 87 -4.45 15.75 2.69
N GLU A 88 -4.06 15.81 3.96
CA GLU A 88 -3.63 17.07 4.57
C GLU A 88 -2.28 17.56 4.03
N ARG A 89 -1.32 16.64 3.78
CA ARG A 89 -0.08 16.96 3.06
C ARG A 89 -0.40 17.63 1.73
N ASP A 90 -1.26 17.01 0.94
CA ASP A 90 -1.59 17.48 -0.41
C ASP A 90 -2.31 18.83 -0.36
N ARG A 91 -3.19 19.08 0.62
CA ARG A 91 -3.77 20.42 0.87
C ARG A 91 -2.73 21.48 1.21
N ARG A 92 -1.68 21.12 1.96
CA ARG A 92 -0.57 22.05 2.27
C ARG A 92 0.21 22.36 1.00
N LEU A 93 0.47 21.35 0.16
CA LEU A 93 1.15 21.52 -1.12
C LEU A 93 0.36 22.42 -2.08
N GLN A 94 -0.97 22.35 -2.10
CA GLN A 94 -1.81 23.25 -2.91
C GLN A 94 -1.65 24.74 -2.56
N ARG A 95 -1.16 25.08 -1.37
CA ARG A 95 -0.89 26.48 -0.98
C ARG A 95 0.48 26.97 -1.43
N VAL A 96 1.39 26.06 -1.76
CA VAL A 96 2.78 26.35 -2.13
C VAL A 96 2.98 26.23 -3.64
N LEU A 97 2.32 25.24 -4.25
CA LEU A 97 2.40 24.93 -5.67
C LEU A 97 1.31 25.68 -6.44
N SER A 98 1.64 26.16 -7.63
CA SER A 98 0.63 26.63 -8.59
C SER A 98 -0.29 25.46 -9.01
N PRO A 99 -1.46 25.74 -9.59
CA PRO A 99 -2.34 24.67 -10.08
C PRO A 99 -1.65 23.74 -11.10
N SER A 100 -0.86 24.28 -12.04
CA SER A 100 -0.14 23.44 -12.99
C SER A 100 0.94 22.58 -12.31
N GLN A 101 1.67 23.13 -11.34
CA GLN A 101 2.66 22.39 -10.55
C GLN A 101 1.99 21.28 -9.72
N PHE A 102 0.87 21.56 -9.04
CA PHE A 102 0.17 20.55 -8.26
C PHE A 102 -0.39 19.42 -9.14
N ARG A 103 -0.85 19.73 -10.36
CA ARG A 103 -1.24 18.70 -11.34
C ARG A 103 -0.09 17.78 -11.70
N LEU A 104 1.11 18.33 -11.92
CA LEU A 104 2.33 17.55 -12.18
C LEU A 104 2.71 16.71 -10.96
N TYR A 105 2.64 17.26 -9.76
CA TYR A 105 2.83 16.52 -8.50
C TYR A 105 1.95 15.27 -8.44
N VAL A 106 0.62 15.43 -8.62
CA VAL A 106 -0.33 14.32 -8.60
C VAL A 106 0.02 13.26 -9.65
N ARG A 107 0.37 13.69 -10.87
CA ARG A 107 0.80 12.79 -11.95
C ARG A 107 2.04 11.99 -11.54
N PHE A 108 3.09 12.66 -11.08
CA PHE A 108 4.36 12.00 -10.77
C PHE A 108 4.27 11.04 -9.58
N VAL A 109 3.47 11.40 -8.57
CA VAL A 109 3.19 10.56 -7.39
C VAL A 109 2.48 9.28 -7.81
N ARG A 110 1.53 9.34 -8.76
CA ARG A 110 0.84 8.15 -9.28
C ARG A 110 1.71 7.26 -10.15
N GLU A 111 2.58 7.85 -10.97
CA GLU A 111 3.50 7.09 -11.81
C GLU A 111 4.54 6.34 -10.99
N ARG A 112 5.10 6.99 -9.96
CA ARG A 112 6.10 6.41 -9.06
C ARG A 112 5.90 6.93 -7.63
N PRO A 113 5.09 6.25 -6.79
CA PRO A 113 4.80 6.63 -5.40
C PRO A 113 6.04 6.97 -4.57
N GLN A 114 7.12 6.21 -4.77
CA GLN A 114 8.36 6.35 -4.02
C GLN A 114 9.05 7.72 -4.19
N ARG A 115 8.68 8.50 -5.22
CA ARG A 115 9.20 9.88 -5.45
C ARG A 115 8.88 10.87 -4.35
N ILE A 116 7.89 10.58 -3.50
CA ILE A 116 7.55 11.41 -2.34
C ILE A 116 7.73 10.65 -1.03
N HIS A 117 8.50 9.56 -1.07
CA HIS A 117 8.69 8.66 0.07
C HIS A 117 7.36 8.13 0.63
N ASP A 118 6.39 7.94 -0.26
CA ASP A 118 5.14 7.29 0.06
C ASP A 118 5.07 5.98 -0.72
N TYR A 119 4.39 4.99 -0.16
CA TYR A 119 4.33 3.67 -0.73
C TYR A 119 2.89 3.19 -0.81
N GLN A 120 2.51 2.73 -2.00
CA GLN A 120 1.24 2.06 -2.18
C GLN A 120 1.31 0.68 -1.51
N GLY A 121 0.36 0.39 -0.63
CA GLY A 121 0.35 -0.88 0.09
C GLY A 121 1.30 -0.89 1.28
N TRP A 122 1.32 0.19 2.08
CA TRP A 122 2.12 0.31 3.30
C TRP A 122 1.85 -0.81 4.34
N TYR A 123 0.70 -1.49 4.24
CA TYR A 123 0.31 -2.66 5.02
C TYR A 123 0.93 -3.99 4.52
N ASN A 124 1.68 -3.99 3.41
CA ASN A 124 2.39 -5.17 2.90
C ASN A 124 3.73 -5.36 3.64
N ASN A 125 3.66 -5.61 4.94
CA ASN A 125 4.82 -5.76 5.81
C ASN A 125 5.40 -7.19 5.76
N PRO A 126 6.67 -7.38 5.36
CA PRO A 126 7.32 -8.69 5.38
C PRO A 126 7.42 -9.35 6.76
N HIS A 127 7.37 -8.58 7.86
CA HIS A 127 7.31 -9.13 9.22
C HIS A 127 5.97 -9.82 9.54
N TYR A 128 4.91 -9.53 8.78
CA TYR A 128 3.60 -10.16 8.91
C TYR A 128 3.17 -10.83 7.59
N PRO A 129 3.92 -11.83 7.09
CA PRO A 129 3.73 -12.39 5.74
C PRO A 129 2.37 -13.10 5.56
N ASN A 130 1.80 -13.58 6.67
CA ASN A 130 0.51 -14.26 6.69
C ASN A 130 -0.67 -13.33 6.95
N TYR A 131 -0.41 -12.07 7.33
CA TYR A 131 -1.48 -11.12 7.51
C TYR A 131 -2.15 -10.81 6.17
N ARG A 132 -3.46 -10.60 6.22
CA ARG A 132 -4.26 -10.19 5.07
C ARG A 132 -4.90 -8.84 5.41
N PRO A 133 -4.55 -7.76 4.69
CA PRO A 133 -5.14 -6.45 4.92
C PRO A 133 -6.66 -6.49 4.73
N SER A 134 -7.36 -5.82 5.64
CA SER A 134 -8.81 -5.68 5.61
C SER A 134 -9.28 -4.81 4.45
N ASP A 135 -10.56 -4.88 4.13
CA ASP A 135 -11.18 -3.98 3.15
C ASP A 135 -11.06 -2.51 3.55
N VAL A 136 -10.92 -2.19 4.85
CA VAL A 136 -10.67 -0.82 5.31
C VAL A 136 -9.32 -0.32 4.83
N CYS A 137 -8.29 -1.17 4.91
CA CYS A 137 -6.95 -0.85 4.42
C CYS A 137 -6.96 -0.61 2.91
N TRP A 138 -7.57 -1.54 2.14
CA TRP A 138 -7.70 -1.40 0.69
C TRP A 138 -8.50 -0.17 0.28
N ARG A 139 -9.65 0.07 0.91
CA ARG A 139 -10.53 1.18 0.58
C ARG A 139 -9.82 2.52 0.75
N TYR A 140 -9.14 2.75 1.87
CA TYR A 140 -8.45 4.03 2.10
C TYR A 140 -7.21 4.19 1.22
N GLU A 141 -6.55 3.09 0.86
CA GLU A 141 -5.46 3.10 -0.09
C GLU A 141 -5.96 3.48 -1.50
N ASP A 142 -6.99 2.80 -1.98
CA ASP A 142 -7.62 3.08 -3.27
C ASP A 142 -8.20 4.49 -3.30
N HIS A 143 -8.82 4.91 -2.21
CA HIS A 143 -9.34 6.26 -2.06
C HIS A 143 -8.23 7.26 -2.33
N TYR A 144 -7.06 7.13 -1.70
CA TYR A 144 -5.97 8.07 -1.94
C TYR A 144 -5.46 8.03 -3.39
N TRP A 145 -5.12 6.85 -3.89
CA TRP A 145 -4.42 6.71 -5.18
C TRP A 145 -5.32 7.03 -6.38
N HIS A 146 -6.61 6.67 -6.29
CA HIS A 146 -7.58 6.83 -7.37
C HIS A 146 -8.49 8.06 -7.21
N ASN A 147 -8.32 8.86 -6.15
CA ASN A 147 -9.05 10.12 -5.96
C ASN A 147 -8.85 11.08 -7.14
N GLN A 148 -9.90 11.39 -7.90
CA GLN A 148 -9.80 12.34 -9.01
C GLN A 148 -9.65 13.76 -8.46
N TRP A 149 -8.54 14.41 -8.80
CA TRP A 149 -8.26 15.79 -8.41
C TRP A 149 -8.78 16.72 -9.50
N GLU A 150 -9.75 17.56 -9.16
CA GLU A 150 -10.34 18.56 -10.05
C GLU A 150 -10.02 19.95 -9.50
N TYR A 151 -9.57 20.85 -10.36
CA TYR A 151 -9.40 22.26 -10.01
C TYR A 151 -10.62 23.05 -10.47
N SER A 152 -11.42 23.53 -9.51
CA SER A 152 -12.64 24.30 -9.79
C SER A 152 -12.82 25.40 -8.75
N ASN A 153 -13.38 26.54 -9.16
CA ASN A 153 -13.64 27.69 -8.28
C ASN A 153 -12.41 28.13 -7.46
N GLY A 154 -11.23 28.12 -8.09
CA GLY A 154 -9.97 28.52 -7.45
C GLY A 154 -9.42 27.52 -6.42
N ARG A 155 -9.95 26.29 -6.35
CA ARG A 155 -9.53 25.27 -5.37
C ARG A 155 -9.46 23.87 -5.98
N TRP A 156 -8.54 23.06 -5.48
CA TRP A 156 -8.49 21.63 -5.77
C TRP A 156 -9.47 20.86 -4.89
N ASN A 157 -10.30 20.04 -5.51
CA ASN A 157 -11.24 19.15 -4.87
C ASN A 157 -10.94 17.70 -5.27
N GLY A 158 -11.11 16.79 -4.31
CA GLY A 158 -10.97 15.35 -4.53
C GLY A 158 -12.33 14.69 -4.66
N ARG A 159 -12.52 13.85 -5.67
CA ARG A 159 -13.69 12.98 -5.80
C ARG A 159 -13.24 11.52 -5.81
N PHE A 160 -13.92 10.69 -5.03
CA PHE A 160 -13.68 9.26 -5.01
C PHE A 160 -14.97 8.46 -4.91
N ASP A 161 -15.21 7.72 -5.98
CA ASP A 161 -16.08 6.55 -6.09
C ASP A 161 -17.51 6.59 -5.55
N ASP A 162 -18.05 7.74 -5.14
CA ASP A 162 -19.46 7.99 -4.77
C ASP A 162 -20.16 6.85 -4.00
N GLY A 163 -19.43 6.13 -3.13
CA GLY A 163 -19.93 4.99 -2.35
C GLY A 163 -20.01 3.63 -3.06
N LYS A 164 -19.58 3.51 -4.32
CA LYS A 164 -19.62 2.28 -5.14
C LYS A 164 -18.33 1.45 -5.09
N TRP A 165 -17.54 1.62 -4.03
CA TRP A 165 -16.25 0.94 -3.87
C TRP A 165 -16.45 -0.52 -3.49
N TYR A 166 -15.65 -1.39 -4.11
CA TYR A 166 -15.45 -2.77 -3.71
C TYR A 166 -13.99 -3.15 -3.96
N ARG A 167 -13.52 -4.16 -3.22
CA ARG A 167 -12.13 -4.62 -3.32
C ARG A 167 -11.80 -5.09 -4.74
N GLY A 168 -10.71 -4.56 -5.28
CA GLY A 168 -10.18 -4.91 -6.60
C GLY A 168 -10.84 -4.19 -7.79
N LYS A 169 -11.77 -3.27 -7.54
CA LYS A 169 -12.37 -2.42 -8.59
C LYS A 169 -11.33 -1.64 -9.40
N TYR A 170 -10.24 -1.24 -8.74
CA TYR A 170 -9.19 -0.43 -9.32
C TYR A 170 -7.90 -1.22 -9.61
N ASP A 171 -7.96 -2.54 -9.47
CA ASP A 171 -6.85 -3.39 -9.90
C ASP A 171 -6.76 -3.33 -11.42
N ARG A 172 -5.54 -3.26 -11.96
CA ARG A 172 -5.33 -3.20 -13.42
C ARG A 172 -5.88 -4.47 -14.09
N PRO A 173 -6.53 -4.37 -15.27
CA PRO A 173 -6.96 -5.55 -16.01
C PRO A 173 -5.77 -6.49 -16.27
N GLY A 174 -5.89 -7.75 -15.83
CA GLY A 174 -4.83 -8.75 -15.90
C GLY A 174 -4.06 -9.01 -14.59
N HIS A 175 -4.30 -8.21 -13.54
CA HIS A 175 -3.66 -8.37 -12.22
C HIS A 175 -4.65 -8.98 -11.21
N HIS A 176 -5.06 -10.23 -11.44
CA HIS A 176 -5.80 -11.00 -10.44
C HIS A 176 -4.84 -11.60 -9.40
N ASP A 177 -4.23 -10.74 -8.58
CA ASP A 177 -3.46 -11.23 -7.45
C ASP A 177 -4.42 -11.49 -6.29
N ASN A 178 -4.37 -12.70 -5.76
CA ASN A 178 -5.16 -13.20 -4.62
C ASN A 178 -4.82 -12.44 -3.30
N GLY A 179 -4.97 -11.12 -3.28
CA GLY A 179 -4.70 -10.26 -2.14
C GLY A 179 -3.22 -10.10 -1.77
N GLN A 180 -2.28 -10.60 -2.58
CA GLN A 180 -0.85 -10.36 -2.43
C GLN A 180 -0.41 -9.38 -3.50
N TRP A 181 -0.54 -8.08 -3.23
CA TRP A 181 0.11 -7.08 -4.07
C TRP A 181 1.61 -7.21 -3.87
N ARG A 182 2.31 -7.71 -4.90
CA ARG A 182 3.77 -7.57 -5.01
C ARG A 182 4.02 -6.32 -5.86
N PRO A 183 4.86 -5.36 -5.41
CA PRO A 183 5.24 -4.26 -6.27
C PRO A 183 5.82 -4.85 -7.57
N ASP A 184 5.39 -4.29 -8.70
CA ASP A 184 5.94 -4.58 -10.02
C ASP A 184 7.47 -4.70 -9.91
N ASN A 185 7.99 -5.87 -10.27
CA ASN A 185 9.42 -6.17 -10.21
C ASN A 185 10.25 -5.27 -11.16
N HIS A 186 9.59 -4.41 -11.93
CA HIS A 186 10.17 -3.36 -12.77
C HIS A 186 10.69 -2.13 -12.02
N ASN A 187 10.51 -2.04 -10.69
CA ASN A 187 10.98 -0.91 -9.88
C ASN A 187 12.10 -1.23 -8.88
N ARG A 188 12.78 -2.38 -9.02
CA ARG A 188 14.11 -2.55 -8.42
C ARG A 188 15.11 -1.74 -9.26
N PRO A 189 15.93 -0.85 -8.69
CA PRO A 189 17.10 -0.34 -9.40
C PRO A 189 17.96 -1.56 -9.73
N ASN A 190 17.99 -1.98 -10.99
CA ASN A 190 19.00 -2.92 -11.46
C ASN A 190 20.34 -2.18 -11.36
N PRO A 191 21.33 -2.65 -10.59
CA PRO A 191 22.62 -1.97 -10.45
C PRO A 191 23.46 -2.01 -11.74
N ASN A 192 23.02 -2.74 -12.77
CA ASN A 192 23.78 -2.99 -13.99
C ASN A 192 23.01 -2.60 -15.27
N HIS A 193 22.76 -1.31 -15.48
CA HIS A 193 22.60 -0.84 -16.85
C HIS A 193 23.21 0.53 -17.05
N ASN A 194 24.44 0.51 -17.58
CA ASN A 194 25.06 1.66 -18.22
C ASN A 194 24.20 2.12 -19.42
N GLN A 195 24.11 3.43 -19.55
CA GLN A 195 23.44 4.15 -20.61
C GLN A 195 24.07 3.84 -21.96
N HIS A 196 23.25 3.64 -23.00
CA HIS A 196 23.65 3.98 -24.37
C HIS A 196 22.43 4.47 -25.16
N PHE A 197 22.55 5.68 -25.69
CA PHE A 197 21.63 6.31 -26.64
C PHE A 197 21.89 5.79 -28.07
N ASN A 198 20.80 5.82 -28.87
CA ASN A 198 20.70 5.79 -30.35
C ASN A 198 20.70 4.42 -31.08
N LYS A 199 19.52 3.99 -31.59
CA LYS A 199 19.19 3.80 -33.03
C LYS A 199 17.68 3.47 -33.25
N PRO A 200 17.05 3.83 -34.40
CA PRO A 200 15.59 3.82 -34.56
C PRO A 200 14.98 2.47 -35.00
N SER A 201 13.67 2.36 -34.75
CA SER A 201 12.74 1.24 -34.94
C SER A 201 12.65 0.66 -36.36
N LYS A 202 12.33 -0.64 -36.46
CA LYS A 202 11.72 -1.27 -37.66
C LYS A 202 10.67 -2.33 -37.25
N PRO A 203 9.58 -2.54 -38.01
CA PRO A 203 8.36 -3.19 -37.53
C PRO A 203 8.14 -4.63 -38.06
N GLY A 204 7.21 -5.35 -37.40
CA GLY A 204 6.44 -6.48 -37.94
C GLY A 204 6.89 -7.87 -37.45
N ASN A 205 6.02 -8.63 -36.77
CA ASN A 205 5.06 -9.55 -37.41
C ASN A 205 4.22 -10.30 -36.35
N ASN A 206 2.91 -10.42 -36.60
CA ASN A 206 2.02 -11.38 -35.97
C ASN A 206 2.12 -12.72 -36.73
N ASP A 207 2.00 -13.85 -36.02
CA ASP A 207 1.34 -15.13 -36.41
C ASP A 207 1.76 -16.23 -35.41
N ARG A 208 0.88 -16.74 -34.53
CA ARG A 208 -0.09 -17.86 -34.69
C ARG A 208 0.54 -19.27 -34.74
N TYR A 209 0.37 -20.07 -33.67
CA TYR A 209 -0.41 -21.34 -33.61
C TYR A 209 0.02 -22.32 -32.48
N ASP A 210 -1.02 -22.78 -31.76
CA ASP A 210 -1.28 -23.99 -30.95
C ASP A 210 -0.17 -24.93 -30.44
N ARG A 211 -0.29 -25.31 -29.16
CA ARG A 211 -0.14 -26.72 -28.74
C ARG A 211 -0.90 -27.08 -27.44
N ASP A 212 -2.01 -27.78 -27.67
CA ASP A 212 -2.57 -28.94 -26.96
C ASP A 212 -2.85 -28.92 -25.44
N LYS A 213 -4.16 -29.03 -25.18
CA LYS A 213 -4.82 -29.50 -23.96
C LYS A 213 -4.31 -30.88 -23.54
N ARG A 214 -3.87 -31.01 -22.29
CA ARG A 214 -4.02 -32.25 -21.50
C ARG A 214 -4.90 -31.96 -20.30
N SER A 215 -6.07 -32.59 -20.32
CA SER A 215 -7.07 -32.59 -19.26
C SER A 215 -6.64 -33.50 -18.11
N ASP A 216 -6.42 -32.95 -16.93
CA ASP A 216 -6.40 -33.72 -15.68
C ASP A 216 -7.56 -33.27 -14.77
N LYS A 217 -8.54 -34.17 -14.67
CA LYS A 217 -9.68 -34.09 -13.75
C LYS A 217 -9.17 -34.26 -12.31
N ARG A 218 -8.93 -33.16 -11.59
CA ARG A 218 -8.62 -33.24 -10.14
C ARG A 218 -9.04 -32.02 -9.32
N SER A 219 -10.23 -31.45 -9.55
CA SER A 219 -10.67 -30.21 -8.87
C SER A 219 -11.93 -30.31 -7.98
N ASP A 220 -12.65 -31.43 -7.94
CA ASP A 220 -14.00 -31.41 -7.31
C ASP A 220 -14.05 -31.85 -5.83
N SER A 221 -12.94 -32.28 -5.23
CA SER A 221 -12.93 -32.76 -3.84
C SER A 221 -12.79 -31.66 -2.78
N TYR A 222 -12.26 -30.47 -3.11
CA TYR A 222 -11.98 -29.44 -2.10
C TYR A 222 -13.16 -28.48 -1.88
N ARG A 223 -14.01 -28.27 -2.89
CA ARG A 223 -15.09 -27.26 -2.85
C ARG A 223 -16.28 -27.66 -1.97
N ASN A 224 -16.41 -28.94 -1.61
CA ASN A 224 -17.51 -29.44 -0.78
C ASN A 224 -17.21 -29.42 0.73
N ASN A 225 -15.95 -29.39 1.14
CA ASN A 225 -15.59 -29.33 2.56
C ASN A 225 -15.74 -27.91 3.15
N ASP A 226 -15.41 -26.87 2.38
CA ASP A 226 -15.52 -25.48 2.86
C ASP A 226 -16.97 -25.08 3.13
N LYS A 227 -17.92 -25.51 2.28
CA LYS A 227 -19.36 -25.26 2.48
C LYS A 227 -19.94 -25.99 3.71
N ARG A 228 -19.38 -27.14 4.11
CA ARG A 228 -19.83 -27.88 5.31
C ARG A 228 -19.31 -27.22 6.59
N ASN A 229 -18.09 -26.70 6.57
CA ASN A 229 -17.49 -26.02 7.73
C ASN A 229 -18.17 -24.67 8.01
N ASP A 230 -18.46 -23.88 6.98
CA ASP A 230 -19.16 -22.59 7.12
C ASP A 230 -20.59 -22.74 7.71
N LYS A 231 -21.26 -23.85 7.41
CA LYS A 231 -22.60 -24.13 7.96
C LYS A 231 -22.52 -24.51 9.44
N ARG A 232 -21.53 -25.32 9.81
CA ARG A 232 -21.32 -25.78 11.20
C ARG A 232 -20.92 -24.64 12.14
N ASP A 233 -20.13 -23.68 11.65
CA ASP A 233 -19.72 -22.51 12.44
C ASP A 233 -20.83 -21.48 12.62
N LYS A 234 -21.74 -21.36 11.64
CA LYS A 234 -22.96 -20.54 11.78
C LYS A 234 -23.92 -21.12 12.81
N ASP A 235 -24.16 -22.42 12.76
CA ASP A 235 -25.07 -23.09 13.70
C ASP A 235 -24.55 -23.02 15.14
N LYS A 236 -23.22 -23.10 15.33
CA LYS A 236 -22.58 -22.95 16.64
C LYS A 236 -22.71 -21.52 17.19
N LYS A 237 -22.49 -20.49 16.37
CA LYS A 237 -22.67 -19.08 16.77
C LYS A 237 -24.12 -18.74 17.11
N GLU A 238 -25.09 -19.33 16.43
CA GLU A 238 -26.51 -19.09 16.72
C GLU A 238 -26.95 -19.75 18.02
N LYS A 239 -26.42 -20.94 18.33
CA LYS A 239 -26.65 -21.64 19.60
C LYS A 239 -26.07 -20.87 20.80
N ASP A 240 -24.84 -20.38 20.68
CA ASP A 240 -24.17 -19.58 21.72
C ASP A 240 -24.90 -18.25 21.99
N LYS A 241 -25.47 -17.64 20.94
CA LYS A 241 -26.27 -16.41 21.06
C LYS A 241 -27.59 -16.66 21.78
N LYS A 242 -28.32 -17.73 21.43
CA LYS A 242 -29.57 -18.12 22.12
C LYS A 242 -29.34 -18.47 23.58
N GLU A 243 -28.23 -19.12 23.93
CA GLU A 243 -27.89 -19.46 25.31
C GLU A 243 -27.57 -18.21 26.15
N ASN A 244 -26.84 -17.25 25.59
CA ASN A 244 -26.56 -15.97 26.26
C ASN A 244 -27.81 -15.11 26.46
N ASP A 245 -28.72 -15.09 25.49
CA ASP A 245 -29.98 -14.34 25.61
C ASP A 245 -30.90 -14.97 26.67
N ASN A 246 -30.96 -16.30 26.76
CA ASN A 246 -31.70 -17.01 27.83
C ASN A 246 -31.11 -16.74 29.23
N LYS A 247 -29.78 -16.78 29.39
CA LYS A 247 -29.13 -16.45 30.68
C LYS A 247 -29.42 -15.00 31.10
N ARG A 248 -29.45 -14.07 30.14
CA ARG A 248 -29.76 -12.65 30.40
C ARG A 248 -31.23 -12.44 30.79
N GLN A 249 -32.16 -13.19 30.20
CA GLN A 249 -33.57 -13.15 30.59
C GLN A 249 -33.82 -13.79 31.97
N GLN A 250 -33.13 -14.88 32.28
CA GLN A 250 -33.22 -15.56 33.58
C GLN A 250 -32.64 -14.69 34.72
N SER A 251 -31.53 -13.98 34.47
CA SER A 251 -30.97 -12.98 35.38
C SER A 251 -31.98 -11.86 35.67
N LYS A 252 -32.61 -11.29 34.64
CA LYS A 252 -33.63 -10.24 34.81
C LYS A 252 -34.85 -10.74 35.59
N ARG A 253 -35.30 -11.97 35.34
CA ARG A 253 -36.43 -12.57 36.06
C ARG A 253 -36.10 -12.80 37.55
N SER A 254 -34.88 -13.19 37.87
CA SER A 254 -34.43 -13.37 39.26
C SER A 254 -34.24 -12.05 40.03
N GLU A 255 -34.01 -10.94 39.32
CA GLU A 255 -33.86 -9.60 39.89
C GLU A 255 -35.21 -8.97 40.24
N VAL A 256 -36.25 -9.30 39.45
CA VAL A 256 -37.65 -8.90 39.73
C VAL A 256 -38.19 -9.61 40.97
N TYR A 257 -37.91 -10.90 41.15
CA TYR A 257 -38.34 -11.67 42.34
C TYR A 257 -37.60 -11.31 43.64
N ARG A 258 -36.44 -10.62 43.57
CA ARG A 258 -35.71 -10.13 44.75
C ARG A 258 -36.17 -8.75 45.23
N ARG A 259 -37.05 -8.08 44.47
CA ARG A 259 -37.57 -6.72 44.73
C ARG A 259 -39.07 -6.70 45.05
N SER A 260 -39.70 -7.86 45.20
CA SER A 260 -41.06 -8.05 45.75
C SER A 260 -40.94 -8.72 47.11
#